data_AF-A0A813H0C2-F1
#
_entry.id   AF-A0A813H0C2-F1
#
_cell.length_a   1.000
_cell.length_b   1.000
_cell.length_c   1.000
_cell.angle_alpha   90.00
_cell.angle_beta   90.00
_cell.angle_gamma   90.00
#
_symmetry.space_group_name_H-M   'P 1'
#
loop_
_entity.id
_entity.type
_entity.pdbx_description
1 polymer ?
#
loop_
_entity_poly.entity_id
_entity_poly.type
_entity_poly.pdbx_seq_one_letter_code
_entity_poly.pdbx_strand_id
1 'polypeptide(L)'
;VWPMWAKVGVWYVSVIFLTLYFGLLIVRMLIFTAFWVVGFDFWIFPNLDDEYCGFLDSFKPFYSCDKRKDDALMLLVRFVSLAIATVAIQQIAETHSLEDVQDFVTSSYIDVLEWGVDKLTALPGSEKAALPSVDELMNQTELDDDPHKEEVAAAKVTADLAASEGEEEAAAEEAAPTETEEAPADTEEAPAETES
;
A
#
# COMPACT_ATOMS: atom_id res chain seq x y z
N VAL A 1 -18.68 32.31 9.97
CA VAL A 1 -18.53 30.83 10.06
C VAL A 1 -18.61 30.28 8.64
N TRP A 2 -17.59 29.60 8.16
CA TRP A 2 -17.60 29.03 6.82
C TRP A 2 -18.48 27.77 6.78
N PRO A 3 -19.31 27.56 5.75
CA PRO A 3 -20.18 26.39 5.69
C PRO A 3 -19.36 25.11 5.54
N MET A 4 -19.85 24.00 6.10
CA MET A 4 -19.08 22.74 6.18
C MET A 4 -18.68 22.20 4.80
N TRP A 5 -19.55 22.32 3.80
CA TRP A 5 -19.26 21.91 2.43
C TRP A 5 -18.07 22.68 1.83
N ALA A 6 -17.89 23.95 2.18
CA ALA A 6 -16.82 24.76 1.61
C ALA A 6 -15.46 24.34 2.18
N LYS A 7 -15.39 24.01 3.48
CA LYS A 7 -14.17 23.49 4.13
C LYS A 7 -13.68 22.21 3.45
N VAL A 8 -14.61 21.27 3.25
CA VAL A 8 -14.32 19.98 2.59
C VAL A 8 -13.98 20.20 1.11
N GLY A 9 -14.67 21.11 0.42
CA GLY A 9 -14.35 21.45 -0.96
C GLY A 9 -12.94 22.00 -1.14
N VAL A 10 -12.51 22.93 -0.29
CA VAL A 10 -11.14 23.47 -0.34
C VAL A 10 -10.11 22.41 0.03
N TRP A 11 -10.42 21.52 0.96
CA TRP A 11 -9.55 20.38 1.28
C TRP A 11 -9.27 19.53 0.05
N TYR A 12 -10.31 19.07 -0.66
CA TYR A 12 -10.12 18.27 -1.87
C TYR A 12 -9.35 19.01 -2.95
N VAL A 13 -9.67 20.29 -3.20
CA VAL A 13 -8.94 21.11 -4.17
C VAL A 13 -7.46 21.22 -3.80
N SER A 14 -7.15 21.41 -2.51
CA SER A 14 -5.79 21.48 -2.01
C SER A 14 -5.04 20.16 -2.19
N VAL A 15 -5.65 19.03 -1.83
CA VAL A 15 -5.01 17.71 -1.97
C VAL A 15 -4.78 17.38 -3.44
N ILE A 16 -5.78 17.59 -4.30
CA ILE A 16 -5.64 17.35 -5.74
C ILE A 16 -4.52 18.22 -6.34
N PHE A 17 -4.50 19.51 -6.01
CA PHE A 17 -3.45 20.42 -6.48
C PHE A 17 -2.06 19.95 -5.99
N LEU A 18 -1.95 19.52 -4.74
CA LEU A 18 -0.71 19.02 -4.16
C LEU A 18 -0.25 17.72 -4.82
N THR A 19 -1.15 16.75 -5.03
CA THR A 19 -0.85 15.49 -5.71
C THR A 19 -0.41 15.73 -7.16
N LEU A 20 -1.07 16.65 -7.88
CA LEU A 20 -0.67 17.03 -9.22
C LEU A 20 0.71 17.70 -9.25
N TYR A 21 1.00 18.58 -8.27
CA TYR A 21 2.30 19.24 -8.17
C TYR A 21 3.43 18.23 -7.90
N PHE A 22 3.27 17.34 -6.92
CA PHE A 22 4.26 16.28 -6.67
C PHE A 22 4.39 15.33 -7.85
N GLY A 23 3.29 14.95 -8.50
CA GLY A 23 3.31 14.14 -9.71
C GLY A 23 4.13 14.81 -10.82
N LEU A 24 3.94 16.11 -11.04
CA LEU A 24 4.72 16.90 -12.00
C LEU A 24 6.23 16.90 -11.64
N LEU A 25 6.58 17.05 -10.35
CA LEU A 25 7.97 17.00 -9.89
C LEU A 25 8.60 15.61 -10.13
N ILE A 26 7.88 14.52 -9.85
CA ILE A 26 8.37 13.16 -10.11
C ILE A 26 8.59 12.94 -11.61
N VAL A 27 7.63 13.32 -12.44
CA VAL A 27 7.77 13.23 -13.91
C VAL A 27 8.95 14.07 -14.41
N ARG A 28 9.14 15.28 -13.87
CA ARG A 28 10.29 16.13 -14.16
C ARG A 28 11.61 15.44 -13.83
N MET A 29 11.70 14.79 -12.66
CA MET A 29 12.90 14.03 -12.26
C MET A 29 13.13 12.81 -13.14
N LEU A 30 12.11 12.03 -13.46
CA LEU A 30 12.24 10.85 -14.33
C LEU A 30 12.75 11.21 -15.72
N ILE A 31 12.20 12.28 -16.32
CA ILE A 31 12.60 12.72 -17.65
C ILE A 31 14.01 13.30 -17.62
N PHE A 32 14.35 14.10 -16.61
CA PHE A 32 15.73 14.57 -16.43
C PHE A 32 16.71 13.38 -16.34
N THR A 33 16.43 12.39 -15.50
CA THR A 33 17.29 11.20 -15.36
C THR A 33 17.40 10.42 -16.67
N ALA A 34 16.32 10.25 -17.43
CA ALA A 34 16.35 9.55 -18.72
C ALA A 34 17.28 10.24 -19.74
N PHE A 35 17.19 11.57 -19.88
CA PHE A 35 18.06 12.33 -20.79
C PHE A 35 19.50 12.47 -20.25
N TRP A 36 19.66 12.51 -18.93
CA TRP A 36 20.96 12.58 -18.28
C TRP A 36 21.84 11.37 -18.58
N VAL A 37 21.25 10.18 -18.70
CA VAL A 37 21.96 8.95 -19.12
C VAL A 37 22.58 9.12 -20.51
N VAL A 38 21.91 9.84 -21.41
CA VAL A 38 22.37 10.13 -22.78
C VAL A 38 23.38 11.29 -22.83
N GLY A 39 23.52 12.06 -21.75
CA GLY A 39 24.39 13.24 -21.67
C GLY A 39 23.74 14.56 -22.07
N PHE A 40 22.42 14.64 -21.96
CA PHE A 40 21.67 15.87 -22.09
C PHE A 40 21.09 16.28 -20.74
N ASP A 41 21.21 17.56 -20.41
CA ASP A 41 20.54 18.15 -19.26
C ASP A 41 19.19 18.69 -19.76
N PHE A 42 18.14 17.87 -19.65
CA PHE A 42 16.79 18.22 -20.09
C PHE A 42 15.88 18.53 -18.90
N TRP A 43 15.37 19.77 -18.86
CA TRP A 43 14.51 20.25 -17.80
C TRP A 43 13.13 20.60 -18.35
N ILE A 44 12.09 19.99 -17.77
CA ILE A 44 10.70 20.39 -17.98
C ILE A 44 10.37 21.48 -16.98
N PHE A 45 9.74 22.56 -17.46
CA PHE A 45 9.42 23.76 -16.69
C PHE A 45 10.60 24.21 -15.82
N PRO A 46 11.70 24.72 -16.42
CA PRO A 46 12.87 25.20 -15.68
C PRO A 46 12.53 26.21 -14.58
N ASN A 47 11.49 27.02 -14.78
CA ASN A 47 11.09 28.09 -13.86
C ASN A 47 9.99 27.69 -12.87
N LEU A 48 9.61 26.39 -12.79
CA LEU A 48 8.51 25.95 -11.94
C LEU A 48 8.75 26.25 -10.45
N ASP A 49 9.98 26.04 -9.99
CA ASP A 49 10.39 26.25 -8.59
C ASP A 49 11.05 27.63 -8.37
N ASP A 50 10.96 28.54 -9.35
CA ASP A 50 11.53 29.88 -9.23
C ASP A 50 10.55 30.81 -8.49
N GLU A 51 10.90 31.17 -7.25
CA GLU A 51 10.11 32.05 -6.38
C GLU A 51 10.06 33.52 -6.84
N TYR A 52 10.96 33.92 -7.76
CA TYR A 52 11.01 35.28 -8.28
C TYR A 52 10.14 35.48 -9.53
N CYS A 53 9.70 34.38 -10.15
CA CYS A 53 8.82 34.41 -11.32
C CYS A 53 7.35 34.52 -10.89
N GLY A 54 6.55 35.27 -11.67
CA GLY A 54 5.10 35.29 -11.47
C GLY A 54 4.48 33.93 -11.83
N PHE A 55 3.33 33.59 -11.26
CA PHE A 55 2.67 32.27 -11.46
C PHE A 55 2.57 31.84 -12.93
N LEU A 56 2.19 32.76 -13.83
CA LEU A 56 2.08 32.46 -15.26
C LEU A 56 3.43 32.38 -15.97
N ASP A 57 4.45 33.07 -15.45
CA ASP A 57 5.79 33.08 -16.01
C ASP A 57 6.58 31.83 -15.61
N SER A 58 6.27 31.22 -14.47
CA SER A 58 6.85 29.92 -14.04
C SER A 58 6.61 28.79 -15.06
N PHE A 59 5.54 28.87 -15.86
CA PHE A 59 5.22 27.88 -16.90
C PHE A 59 5.93 28.15 -18.24
N LYS A 60 6.77 29.19 -18.33
CA LYS A 60 7.49 29.57 -19.53
C LYS A 60 8.97 29.80 -19.22
N PRO A 61 9.91 29.27 -20.04
CA PRO A 61 9.72 28.33 -21.16
C PRO A 61 9.30 26.93 -20.69
N PHE A 62 8.66 26.15 -21.56
CA PHE A 62 8.16 24.80 -21.24
C PHE A 62 9.28 23.77 -21.04
N TYR A 63 10.41 23.94 -21.71
CA TYR A 63 11.55 23.04 -21.62
C TYR A 63 12.87 23.80 -21.83
N SER A 64 13.94 23.27 -21.26
CA SER A 64 15.32 23.67 -21.53
C SER A 64 16.14 22.41 -21.79
N CYS A 65 17.00 22.44 -22.82
CA CYS A 65 17.87 21.34 -23.16
C CYS A 65 19.28 21.88 -23.37
N ASP A 66 20.21 21.46 -22.51
CA ASP A 66 21.63 21.76 -22.66
C ASP A 66 22.40 20.48 -22.98
N LYS A 67 23.37 20.58 -23.89
CA LYS A 67 24.21 19.45 -24.26
C LYS A 67 25.47 19.48 -23.41
N ARG A 68 25.61 18.49 -22.54
CA ARG A 68 26.80 18.38 -21.70
C ARG A 68 28.00 17.93 -22.53
N LYS A 69 29.15 18.52 -22.25
CA LYS A 69 30.43 18.10 -22.83
C LYS A 69 31.05 17.04 -21.93
N ASP A 70 30.67 15.79 -22.16
CA ASP A 70 31.08 14.66 -21.33
C ASP A 70 32.34 13.98 -21.86
N ASP A 71 33.26 13.68 -20.93
CA ASP A 71 34.35 12.73 -21.17
C ASP A 71 33.83 11.30 -21.13
N ALA A 72 34.51 10.40 -21.87
CA ALA A 72 34.13 8.98 -21.94
C ALA A 72 34.06 8.28 -20.56
N LEU A 73 34.87 8.73 -19.59
CA LEU A 73 34.84 8.24 -18.21
C LEU A 73 33.50 8.58 -17.52
N MET A 74 33.01 9.82 -17.68
CA MET A 74 31.73 10.23 -17.09
C MET A 74 30.57 9.42 -17.66
N LEU A 75 30.63 9.09 -18.96
CA LEU A 75 29.64 8.25 -19.61
C LEU A 75 29.64 6.82 -19.03
N LEU A 76 30.81 6.21 -18.78
CA LEU A 76 30.90 4.91 -18.10
C LEU A 76 30.28 4.95 -16.70
N VAL A 77 30.60 5.98 -15.91
CA VAL A 77 30.07 6.14 -14.54
C VAL A 77 28.54 6.16 -14.55
N ARG A 78 27.91 6.80 -15.55
CA ARG A 78 26.44 6.81 -15.69
C ARG A 78 25.88 5.43 -15.96
N PHE A 79 26.48 4.67 -16.87
CA PHE A 79 26.04 3.31 -17.16
C PHE A 79 26.21 2.40 -15.94
N VAL A 80 27.29 2.58 -15.16
CA VAL A 80 27.47 1.84 -13.89
C VAL A 80 26.40 2.23 -12.88
N SER A 81 26.10 3.52 -12.69
CA SER A 81 25.02 3.94 -11.79
C SER A 81 23.66 3.41 -12.23
N LEU A 82 23.41 3.36 -13.54
CA LEU A 82 22.19 2.80 -14.09
C LEU A 82 22.10 1.30 -13.83
N ALA A 83 23.20 0.56 -14.04
CA ALA A 83 23.25 -0.87 -13.79
C ALA A 83 22.94 -1.19 -12.32
N ILE A 84 23.52 -0.44 -11.38
CA ILE A 84 23.23 -0.57 -9.95
C ILE A 84 21.75 -0.27 -9.66
N ALA A 85 21.22 0.82 -10.20
CA ALA A 85 19.81 1.17 -10.04
C ALA A 85 18.88 0.08 -10.61
N THR A 86 19.20 -0.47 -11.78
CA THR A 86 18.40 -1.56 -12.38
C THR A 86 18.42 -2.82 -11.55
N VAL A 87 19.57 -3.20 -10.96
CA VAL A 87 19.65 -4.35 -10.05
C VAL A 87 18.83 -4.10 -8.79
N ALA A 88 18.90 -2.89 -8.22
CA ALA A 88 18.10 -2.53 -7.06
C ALA A 88 16.59 -2.60 -7.36
N ILE A 89 16.16 -2.12 -8.53
CA ILE A 89 14.75 -2.20 -8.97
C ILE A 89 14.32 -3.65 -9.16
N GLN A 90 15.17 -4.50 -9.74
CA GLN A 90 14.88 -5.92 -9.90
C GLN A 90 14.70 -6.62 -8.55
N GLN A 91 15.56 -6.35 -7.57
CA GLN A 91 15.41 -6.90 -6.22
C GLN A 91 14.08 -6.48 -5.60
N ILE A 92 13.68 -5.22 -5.76
CA ILE A 92 12.40 -4.73 -5.25
C ILE A 92 11.23 -5.41 -5.96
N ALA A 93 11.29 -5.56 -7.29
CA ALA A 93 10.23 -6.18 -8.10
C ALA A 93 10.04 -7.67 -7.82
N GLU A 94 11.10 -8.39 -7.42
CA GLU A 94 10.99 -9.78 -6.95
C GLU A 94 10.33 -9.89 -5.57
N THR A 95 10.50 -8.86 -4.71
CA THR A 95 9.98 -8.86 -3.34
C THR A 95 8.56 -8.31 -3.18
N HIS A 96 8.07 -7.52 -4.14
CA HIS A 96 6.76 -6.88 -4.05
C HIS A 96 5.99 -7.09 -5.35
N SER A 97 4.80 -7.68 -5.26
CA SER A 97 3.89 -7.78 -6.41
C SER A 97 3.43 -6.37 -6.81
N LEU A 98 3.19 -6.14 -8.11
CA LEU A 98 2.75 -4.82 -8.60
C LEU A 98 1.34 -4.47 -8.12
N GLU A 99 0.50 -5.48 -7.87
CA GLU A 99 -0.86 -5.32 -7.35
C GLU A 99 -0.81 -4.77 -5.92
N ASP A 100 0.06 -5.32 -5.06
CA ASP A 100 0.24 -4.82 -3.68
C ASP A 100 0.68 -3.36 -3.64
N VAL A 101 1.57 -2.94 -4.57
CA VAL A 101 2.03 -1.54 -4.63
C VAL A 101 0.89 -0.61 -5.03
N GLN A 102 0.07 -1.02 -6.00
CA GLN A 102 -1.09 -0.24 -6.43
C GLN A 102 -2.13 -0.11 -5.30
N ASP A 103 -2.42 -1.22 -4.63
CA ASP A 103 -3.38 -1.25 -3.53
C ASP A 103 -2.87 -0.44 -2.34
N PHE A 104 -1.56 -0.51 -2.04
CA PHE A 104 -0.93 0.32 -1.02
C PHE A 104 -1.03 1.81 -1.33
N VAL A 105 -0.73 2.23 -2.57
CA VAL A 105 -0.81 3.64 -2.99
C VAL A 105 -2.26 4.13 -2.94
N THR A 106 -3.20 3.32 -3.41
CA THR A 106 -4.63 3.67 -3.41
C THR A 106 -5.16 3.79 -1.99
N SER A 107 -4.89 2.80 -1.14
CA SER A 107 -5.31 2.80 0.27
C SER A 107 -4.70 3.97 1.03
N SER A 108 -3.39 4.20 0.90
CA SER A 108 -2.71 5.34 1.53
C SER A 108 -3.28 6.69 1.10
N TYR A 109 -3.65 6.82 -0.18
CA TYR A 109 -4.26 8.05 -0.68
C TYR A 109 -5.66 8.28 -0.12
N ILE A 110 -6.49 7.23 -0.06
CA ILE A 110 -7.83 7.31 0.53
C ILE A 110 -7.76 7.61 2.02
N ASP A 111 -6.84 6.99 2.77
CA ASP A 111 -6.63 7.25 4.19
C ASP A 111 -6.28 8.71 4.45
N VAL A 112 -5.42 9.32 3.62
CA VAL A 112 -5.08 10.74 3.72
C VAL A 112 -6.30 11.63 3.46
N LEU A 113 -7.13 11.26 2.48
CA LEU A 113 -8.35 12.01 2.18
C LEU A 113 -9.37 11.93 3.33
N GLU A 114 -9.61 10.74 3.86
CA GLU A 114 -10.55 10.48 4.96
C GLU A 114 -10.10 11.18 6.24
N TRP A 115 -8.81 11.04 6.60
CA TRP A 115 -8.21 11.74 7.72
C TRP A 115 -8.46 13.25 7.68
N GLY A 116 -8.31 13.87 6.50
CA GLY A 116 -8.50 15.31 6.35
C GLY A 116 -9.96 15.73 6.45
N VAL A 117 -10.89 14.92 5.92
CA VAL A 117 -12.33 15.15 6.07
C VAL A 117 -12.69 15.08 7.55
N ASP A 118 -12.31 14.01 8.23
CA ASP A 118 -12.60 13.81 9.66
C ASP A 118 -12.06 14.94 10.52
N LYS A 119 -10.84 15.43 10.25
CA LYS A 119 -10.27 16.58 10.95
C LYS A 119 -11.05 17.87 10.73
N LEU A 120 -11.64 18.07 9.56
CA LEU A 120 -12.38 19.27 9.22
C LEU A 120 -13.86 19.21 9.64
N THR A 121 -14.41 18.00 9.78
CA THR A 121 -15.80 17.75 10.17
C THR A 121 -15.97 17.43 11.66
N ALA A 122 -14.90 17.14 12.39
CA ALA A 122 -14.96 17.00 13.84
C ALA A 122 -15.59 18.24 14.48
N LEU A 123 -16.77 18.06 15.08
CA LEU A 123 -17.44 19.08 15.88
C LEU A 123 -16.55 19.46 17.07
N PRO A 124 -16.60 20.71 17.58
CA PRO A 124 -15.98 21.03 18.86
C PRO A 124 -16.66 20.19 19.95
N GLY A 125 -16.01 19.09 20.35
CA GLY A 125 -16.57 18.07 21.24
C GLY A 125 -16.81 16.68 20.60
N SER A 126 -16.33 16.40 19.38
CA SER A 126 -16.41 15.05 18.80
C SER A 126 -15.31 14.14 19.38
N GLU A 127 -15.72 13.39 20.40
CA GLU A 127 -14.98 12.53 21.35
C GLU A 127 -14.27 11.32 20.73
N LYS A 128 -13.95 11.35 19.43
CA LYS A 128 -13.23 10.23 18.76
C LYS A 128 -11.70 10.39 18.78
N ALA A 129 -11.20 11.39 19.50
CA ALA A 129 -9.78 11.57 19.76
C ALA A 129 -9.47 11.30 21.24
N ALA A 130 -9.04 10.06 21.52
CA ALA A 130 -7.96 9.73 22.45
C ALA A 130 -8.22 9.27 23.90
N LEU A 131 -9.43 9.02 24.39
CA LEU A 131 -9.60 8.31 25.68
C LEU A 131 -10.78 7.33 25.65
N PRO A 132 -10.67 6.14 26.27
CA PRO A 132 -11.83 5.29 26.53
C PRO A 132 -12.88 6.13 27.27
N SER A 133 -14.16 5.83 26.99
CA SER A 133 -15.26 6.55 27.62
C SER A 133 -15.09 6.53 29.14
N VAL A 134 -15.43 7.61 29.83
CA VAL A 134 -15.29 7.68 31.30
C VAL A 134 -16.04 6.51 31.96
N ASP A 135 -17.14 6.06 31.33
CA ASP A 135 -17.90 4.87 31.72
C ASP A 135 -17.10 3.56 31.58
N GLU A 136 -16.28 3.39 30.53
CA GLU A 136 -15.37 2.23 30.40
C GLU A 136 -14.25 2.24 31.44
N LEU A 137 -13.68 3.41 31.75
CA LEU A 137 -12.66 3.55 32.80
C LEU A 137 -13.22 3.27 34.19
N MET A 138 -14.47 3.69 34.46
CA MET A 138 -15.17 3.37 35.70
C MET A 138 -15.48 1.87 35.80
N ASN A 139 -15.97 1.27 34.73
CA ASN A 139 -16.28 -0.16 34.71
C ASN A 139 -15.02 -1.04 34.81
N GLN A 140 -13.90 -0.61 34.23
CA GLN A 140 -12.60 -1.28 34.35
C GLN A 140 -12.03 -1.15 35.77
N THR A 141 -12.21 0.01 36.43
CA THR A 141 -11.82 0.21 37.84
C THR A 141 -12.72 -0.60 38.79
N GLU A 142 -14.02 -0.71 38.52
CA GLU A 142 -14.95 -1.53 39.30
C GLU A 142 -14.69 -3.04 39.15
N LEU A 143 -14.12 -3.48 38.03
CA LEU A 143 -13.71 -4.87 37.80
C LEU A 143 -12.42 -5.24 38.53
N ASP A 144 -11.49 -4.28 38.72
CA ASP A 144 -10.21 -4.50 39.41
C ASP A 144 -10.32 -4.50 40.95
N ASP A 145 -11.43 -4.03 41.53
CA ASP A 145 -11.63 -3.91 43.00
C ASP A 145 -12.39 -5.11 43.63
N ASP A 146 -12.87 -6.10 42.86
CA ASP A 146 -13.59 -7.28 43.39
C ASP A 146 -12.89 -8.61 43.03
N PRO A 147 -12.07 -9.19 43.93
CA PRO A 147 -11.32 -10.42 43.67
C PRO A 147 -12.21 -11.67 43.52
N HIS A 148 -13.53 -11.58 43.72
CA HIS A 148 -14.44 -12.72 43.61
C HIS A 148 -15.10 -12.87 42.23
N LYS A 149 -14.84 -11.97 41.26
CA LYS A 149 -15.41 -12.06 39.91
C LYS A 149 -14.46 -12.55 38.81
N GLU A 150 -13.15 -12.54 39.02
CA GLU A 150 -12.17 -13.14 38.08
C GLU A 150 -12.44 -14.64 37.86
N GLU A 151 -12.76 -15.37 38.93
CA GLU A 151 -13.03 -16.81 38.87
C GLU A 151 -14.32 -17.12 38.08
N VAL A 152 -15.33 -16.27 38.21
CA VAL A 152 -16.62 -16.43 37.52
C VAL A 152 -16.53 -16.04 36.05
N ALA A 153 -15.72 -15.05 35.70
CA ALA A 153 -15.47 -14.65 34.32
C ALA A 153 -14.62 -15.70 33.57
N ALA A 154 -13.57 -16.23 34.20
CA ALA A 154 -12.77 -17.32 33.65
C ALA A 154 -13.58 -18.61 33.47
N ALA A 155 -14.49 -18.93 34.41
CA ALA A 155 -15.40 -20.06 34.29
C ALA A 155 -16.45 -19.88 33.17
N LYS A 156 -16.89 -18.66 32.91
CA LYS A 156 -17.85 -18.36 31.83
C LYS A 156 -17.21 -18.44 30.44
N VAL A 157 -15.98 -17.97 30.30
CA VAL A 157 -15.22 -18.03 29.04
C VAL A 157 -14.88 -19.48 28.68
N THR A 158 -14.49 -20.30 29.66
CA THR A 158 -14.22 -21.73 29.44
C THR A 158 -15.48 -22.54 29.12
N ALA A 159 -16.64 -22.17 29.67
CA ALA A 159 -17.91 -22.80 29.33
C ALA A 159 -18.40 -22.46 27.90
N ASP A 160 -18.14 -21.24 27.42
CA ASP A 160 -18.52 -20.80 26.07
C ASP A 160 -17.64 -21.46 24.98
N LEU A 161 -16.35 -21.67 25.28
CA LEU A 161 -15.41 -22.41 24.41
C LEU A 161 -15.76 -23.91 24.30
N ALA A 162 -16.22 -24.54 25.38
CA ALA A 162 -16.64 -25.94 25.36
C ALA A 162 -17.98 -26.17 24.63
N ALA A 163 -18.83 -25.14 24.56
CA ALA A 163 -20.07 -25.20 23.79
C ALA A 163 -19.83 -25.12 22.27
N SER A 164 -18.78 -24.41 21.82
CA SER A 164 -18.44 -24.32 20.40
C SER A 164 -17.79 -25.58 19.82
N GLU A 165 -17.14 -26.41 20.64
CA GLU A 165 -16.51 -27.66 20.19
C GLU A 165 -17.52 -28.81 20.00
N GLY A 166 -18.69 -28.75 20.65
CA GLY A 166 -19.74 -29.77 20.54
C GLY A 166 -20.60 -29.68 19.27
N GLU A 167 -20.53 -28.57 18.53
CA GLU A 167 -21.30 -28.37 17.29
C GLU A 167 -20.53 -28.85 16.03
N GLU A 168 -19.21 -29.01 16.09
CA GLU A 168 -18.42 -29.52 14.95
C GLU A 168 -18.44 -31.05 14.83
N GLU A 169 -18.56 -31.80 15.94
CA GLU A 169 -18.52 -33.27 15.90
C GLU A 169 -19.83 -33.89 15.35
N ALA A 170 -20.96 -33.20 15.46
CA ALA A 170 -22.25 -33.66 14.93
C ALA A 170 -22.40 -33.47 13.42
N ALA A 171 -21.59 -32.62 12.79
CA ALA A 171 -21.66 -32.35 11.35
C ALA A 171 -20.80 -33.31 10.50
N ALA A 172 -19.86 -34.05 11.12
CA ALA A 172 -18.92 -34.91 10.41
C ALA A 172 -19.42 -36.36 10.18
N GLU A 173 -20.50 -36.80 10.83
CA GLU A 173 -20.99 -38.19 10.75
C GLU A 173 -22.08 -38.43 9.69
N GLU A 174 -22.63 -37.38 9.05
CA GLU A 174 -23.78 -37.52 8.12
C GLU A 174 -23.46 -37.23 6.64
N ALA A 175 -22.26 -37.56 6.17
CA ALA A 175 -21.91 -37.42 4.75
C ALA A 175 -20.97 -38.52 4.20
N ALA A 176 -21.44 -39.77 4.24
CA ALA A 176 -21.05 -40.81 3.27
C ALA A 176 -22.30 -41.61 2.91
N PRO A 177 -22.55 -41.95 1.63
CA PRO A 177 -21.93 -43.20 1.15
C PRO A 177 -21.68 -43.32 -0.39
N THR A 178 -20.80 -44.28 -0.75
CA THR A 178 -20.78 -45.13 -1.99
C THR A 178 -20.61 -44.44 -3.38
N GLU A 179 -19.83 -44.89 -4.36
CA GLU A 179 -19.25 -46.19 -4.76
C GLU A 179 -17.89 -45.99 -5.45
N THR A 180 -17.02 -46.99 -5.34
CA THR A 180 -15.78 -47.17 -6.10
C THR A 180 -16.05 -48.21 -7.20
N GLU A 181 -15.83 -47.87 -8.47
CA GLU A 181 -15.69 -48.84 -9.57
C GLU A 181 -14.32 -48.64 -10.25
N GLU A 182 -13.59 -49.74 -10.40
CA GLU A 182 -12.19 -49.87 -10.81
C GLU A 182 -11.95 -49.76 -12.33
N ALA A 183 -10.79 -49.24 -12.73
CA ALA A 183 -9.90 -49.65 -13.84
C ALA A 183 -8.87 -48.52 -14.14
N PRO A 184 -7.60 -48.78 -14.54
CA PRO A 184 -7.21 -49.85 -15.46
C PRO A 184 -5.97 -50.69 -15.08
N ALA A 185 -5.96 -51.89 -15.66
CA ALA A 185 -4.83 -52.78 -15.84
C ALA A 185 -3.85 -52.22 -16.91
N ASP A 186 -2.54 -52.36 -16.73
CA ASP A 186 -1.80 -53.56 -17.15
C ASP A 186 -0.29 -53.34 -17.02
N THR A 187 0.40 -54.34 -16.48
CA THR A 187 1.84 -54.53 -16.49
C THR A 187 2.09 -55.92 -17.06
N GLU A 188 2.75 -56.04 -18.21
CA GLU A 188 3.52 -57.24 -18.61
C GLU A 188 4.41 -56.86 -19.82
N GLU A 189 5.71 -56.65 -19.66
CA GLU A 189 6.80 -57.65 -19.68
C GLU A 189 6.98 -58.35 -21.05
N ALA A 190 8.12 -58.08 -21.72
CA ALA A 190 9.02 -59.08 -22.31
C ALA A 190 10.12 -58.43 -23.20
N PRO A 191 11.39 -58.91 -23.13
CA PRO A 191 12.50 -58.46 -23.97
C PRO A 191 12.85 -59.44 -25.11
N ALA A 192 13.71 -58.97 -26.02
CA ALA A 192 14.79 -59.67 -26.74
C ALA A 192 14.78 -59.59 -28.28
N GLU A 193 16.02 -59.61 -28.79
CA GLU A 193 16.52 -59.94 -30.14
C GLU A 193 16.66 -58.76 -31.13
N THR A 194 17.85 -58.19 -31.34
CA THR A 194 19.05 -58.63 -32.13
C THR A 194 18.89 -58.64 -33.66
N GLU A 195 19.91 -58.02 -34.26
CA GLU A 195 20.47 -58.19 -35.62
C GLU A 195 20.00 -57.30 -36.79
N SER A 196 21.06 -56.70 -37.36
CA SER A 196 21.31 -56.26 -38.75
C SER A 196 20.82 -54.88 -39.20
#